data_AF-A0A524GT40-F1
#
_entry.id   AF-A0A524GT40-F1
#
_cell.length_a   1.000
_cell.length_b   1.000
_cell.length_c   1.000
_cell.angle_alpha   90.00
_cell.angle_beta   90.00
_cell.angle_gamma   90.00
#
_symmetry.space_group_name_H-M   'P 1'
#
loop_
_entity.id
_entity.type
_entity.pdbx_description
1 polymer ?
#
loop_
_entity_poly.entity_id
_entity_poly.type
_entity_poly.pdbx_seq_one_letter_code
_entity_poly.pdbx_strand_id
1 'polypeptide(L)'
;MTSFEQIPVSAEFRKTPEWCNEPGLQAQSGGKLEIIVEKFKTSQPPVQGAAHQVRIIATAQKGTITNGQFIAEDPKAKVFTIYPSEVSSSAFVQIYYTPPDGEDNSDILTIYNSCDVYYTTEVPLNQTTKGSMLIEVENQCGWEGTISKRETMEAGENESLLSALTPGGEYDISKNWKIQLKLKRTGDRFNSVLFEIDQARLSSFEDELDATLTRMEREGRVIESKTKQTASAGSRTLSASECEIRLAIDKEKGTYWIRGDIDVQGIPIRGRDEMDIKVKPINEDIDEDAGGTTGIDEKIEVSGTFKPEGPEKIPTELIGSKDFLKDLPEEFKEFMEDLGGKQTNILKWELKRNPVIIRKN
;
A
#
# COMPACT_ATOMS: atom_id res chain seq x y z
N MET A 1 20.24 50.91 11.92
CA MET A 1 19.56 49.61 11.69
C MET A 1 19.48 49.42 10.19
N THR A 2 20.29 48.55 9.62
CA THR A 2 20.13 48.14 8.22
C THR A 2 18.89 47.24 8.17
N SER A 3 17.83 47.70 7.51
CA SER A 3 16.64 46.89 7.28
C SER A 3 16.96 45.86 6.20
N PHE A 4 16.90 44.58 6.57
CA PHE A 4 17.06 43.47 5.65
C PHE A 4 15.72 43.21 4.97
N GLU A 5 15.71 43.10 3.65
CA GLU A 5 14.52 42.69 2.90
C GLU A 5 14.74 41.26 2.42
N GLN A 6 13.96 40.33 2.99
CA GLN A 6 13.93 38.95 2.51
C GLN A 6 13.11 38.91 1.22
N ILE A 7 13.72 38.51 0.13
CA ILE A 7 13.01 38.28 -1.13
C ILE A 7 12.40 36.87 -1.08
N PRO A 8 11.08 36.71 -1.27
CA PRO A 8 10.47 35.41 -1.43
C PRO A 8 11.09 34.64 -2.59
N VAL A 9 11.53 33.42 -2.31
CA VAL A 9 12.02 32.47 -3.30
C VAL A 9 11.08 31.28 -3.34
N SER A 10 10.50 30.94 -4.50
CA SER A 10 9.80 29.66 -4.66
C SER A 10 10.80 28.55 -4.97
N ALA A 11 10.57 27.33 -4.51
CA ALA A 11 11.40 26.18 -4.82
C ALA A 11 10.56 24.90 -4.94
N GLU A 12 11.05 23.90 -5.66
CA GLU A 12 10.43 22.57 -5.76
C GLU A 12 11.48 21.46 -5.56
N PHE A 13 11.10 20.34 -4.93
CA PHE A 13 11.95 19.14 -4.93
C PHE A 13 11.86 18.43 -6.28
N ARG A 14 12.97 18.41 -7.03
CA ARG A 14 13.13 17.56 -8.22
C ARG A 14 13.32 16.10 -7.84
N LYS A 15 14.11 15.87 -6.78
CA LYS A 15 14.44 14.54 -6.27
C LYS A 15 14.38 14.59 -4.75
N THR A 16 13.50 13.78 -4.19
CA THR A 16 13.43 13.49 -2.76
C THR A 16 13.87 12.04 -2.62
N PRO A 17 14.91 11.74 -1.84
CA PRO A 17 15.32 10.36 -1.65
C PRO A 17 14.27 9.63 -0.82
N GLU A 18 14.06 8.37 -1.16
CA GLU A 18 13.17 7.44 -0.50
C GLU A 18 14.01 6.55 0.43
N TRP A 19 13.61 6.34 1.69
CA TRP A 19 14.38 5.50 2.61
C TRP A 19 13.48 4.66 3.52
N CYS A 20 13.52 3.34 3.33
CA CYS A 20 13.03 2.35 4.31
C CYS A 20 13.83 1.07 4.17
N ASN A 21 14.48 0.63 5.27
CA ASN A 21 15.21 -0.63 5.39
C ASN A 21 16.08 -1.04 4.17
N GLU A 22 16.67 -0.12 3.42
CA GLU A 22 17.56 -0.50 2.31
C GLU A 22 18.97 -0.83 2.81
N PRO A 23 19.50 -2.03 2.53
CA PRO A 23 20.96 -2.28 2.55
C PRO A 23 21.70 -1.39 1.54
N GLY A 24 20.99 -0.85 0.53
CA GLY A 24 21.48 0.06 -0.51
C GLY A 24 21.87 1.46 -0.02
N LEU A 25 21.40 1.88 1.17
CA LEU A 25 21.88 3.11 1.83
C LEU A 25 23.39 3.07 2.08
N GLN A 26 23.95 1.90 2.38
CA GLN A 26 25.40 1.75 2.52
C GLN A 26 26.15 1.84 1.18
N ALA A 27 25.48 1.56 0.06
CA ALA A 27 26.10 1.51 -1.27
C ALA A 27 26.26 2.90 -1.91
N GLN A 28 25.43 3.89 -1.55
CA GLN A 28 25.61 5.28 -1.99
C GLN A 28 26.64 5.99 -1.09
N SER A 29 27.91 6.00 -1.52
CA SER A 29 29.02 6.85 -1.01
C SER A 29 28.99 7.18 0.50
N GLY A 30 28.77 6.16 1.34
CA GLY A 30 28.80 6.29 2.80
C GLY A 30 27.49 6.72 3.47
N GLY A 31 26.31 6.27 3.01
CA GLY A 31 25.04 6.55 3.69
C GLY A 31 24.44 7.92 3.37
N LYS A 32 24.82 8.52 2.24
CA LYS A 32 24.38 9.86 1.85
C LYS A 32 23.37 9.79 0.73
N LEU A 33 22.18 10.34 0.99
CA LEU A 33 21.10 10.51 0.05
C LEU A 33 21.14 11.90 -0.58
N GLU A 34 20.86 11.97 -1.87
CA GLU A 34 20.82 13.21 -2.63
C GLU A 34 19.39 13.77 -2.71
N ILE A 35 19.23 15.00 -2.24
CA ILE A 35 18.03 15.82 -2.41
C ILE A 35 18.35 16.93 -3.40
N ILE A 36 17.49 17.13 -4.40
CA ILE A 36 17.65 18.21 -5.39
C ILE A 36 16.48 19.18 -5.27
N VAL A 37 16.80 20.43 -4.94
CA VAL A 37 15.86 21.56 -4.92
C VAL A 37 16.10 22.41 -6.16
N GLU A 38 15.06 22.76 -6.91
CA GLU A 38 15.17 23.52 -8.16
C GLU A 38 14.09 24.61 -8.30
N LYS A 39 14.09 25.29 -9.46
CA LYS A 39 13.08 26.30 -9.87
C LYS A 39 13.00 27.51 -8.94
N PHE A 40 14.16 27.96 -8.47
CA PHE A 40 14.28 29.19 -7.69
C PHE A 40 13.81 30.40 -8.53
N LYS A 41 12.76 31.07 -8.05
CA LYS A 41 12.27 32.33 -8.62
C LYS A 41 12.23 33.39 -7.53
N THR A 42 12.86 34.54 -7.77
CA THR A 42 12.74 35.72 -6.92
C THR A 42 11.56 36.58 -7.37
N SER A 43 10.87 37.23 -6.44
CA SER A 43 9.79 38.17 -6.75
C SER A 43 10.27 39.49 -7.36
N GLN A 44 11.58 39.77 -7.29
CA GLN A 44 12.23 40.95 -7.86
C GLN A 44 13.37 40.52 -8.80
N PRO A 45 13.59 41.23 -9.92
CA PRO A 45 14.73 40.96 -10.81
C PRO A 45 16.05 41.25 -10.09
N PRO A 46 17.15 40.53 -10.43
CA PRO A 46 18.47 40.81 -9.88
C PRO A 46 18.85 42.28 -10.14
N VAL A 47 19.17 43.03 -9.09
CA VAL A 47 19.57 44.44 -9.19
C VAL A 47 21.03 44.52 -9.62
N GLN A 48 21.31 45.26 -10.70
CA GLN A 48 22.69 45.48 -11.16
C GLN A 48 23.51 46.19 -10.07
N GLY A 49 24.68 45.64 -9.74
CA GLY A 49 25.63 46.22 -8.78
C GLY A 49 25.42 45.80 -7.32
N ALA A 50 24.40 45.01 -7.01
CA ALA A 50 24.25 44.36 -5.71
C ALA A 50 24.85 42.94 -5.74
N ALA A 51 25.58 42.59 -4.67
CA ALA A 51 25.95 41.20 -4.43
C ALA A 51 24.71 40.46 -3.93
N HIS A 52 23.82 40.11 -4.86
CA HIS A 52 22.75 39.18 -4.55
C HIS A 52 23.41 37.84 -4.22
N GLN A 53 23.17 37.30 -3.04
CA GLN A 53 23.44 35.90 -2.77
C GLN A 53 22.11 35.31 -2.35
N VAL A 54 21.45 34.62 -3.28
CA VAL A 54 20.22 33.93 -2.95
C VAL A 54 20.61 32.76 -2.05
N ARG A 55 20.06 32.70 -0.84
CA ARG A 55 20.36 31.67 0.14
C ARG A 55 19.10 30.90 0.49
N ILE A 56 19.27 29.61 0.71
CA ILE A 56 18.27 28.77 1.37
C ILE A 56 18.91 28.11 2.58
N ILE A 57 18.08 27.82 3.57
CA ILE A 57 18.48 27.01 4.72
C ILE A 57 17.72 25.69 4.64
N ALA A 58 18.45 24.58 4.72
CA ALA A 58 17.86 23.26 4.85
C ALA A 58 18.10 22.72 6.26
N THR A 59 17.13 22.00 6.81
CA THR A 59 17.26 21.29 8.08
C THR A 59 16.58 19.93 8.02
N ALA A 60 17.05 19.02 8.87
CA ALA A 60 16.47 17.70 9.10
C ALA A 60 16.12 17.57 10.59
N GLN A 61 14.97 16.99 10.92
CA GLN A 61 14.54 16.89 12.31
C GLN A 61 15.39 15.88 13.09
N LYS A 62 15.57 14.68 12.55
CA LYS A 62 16.30 13.56 13.17
C LYS A 62 17.65 13.30 12.51
N GLY A 63 17.71 13.24 11.18
CA GLY A 63 18.92 12.96 10.41
C GLY A 63 19.86 14.16 10.32
N THR A 64 20.87 14.05 9.48
CA THR A 64 21.94 15.05 9.36
C THR A 64 22.15 15.49 7.92
N ILE A 65 22.17 16.80 7.69
CA ILE A 65 22.63 17.38 6.42
C ILE A 65 24.16 17.54 6.47
N THR A 66 24.85 16.90 5.54
CA THR A 66 26.31 16.71 5.57
C THR A 66 27.09 17.69 4.72
N ASN A 67 26.44 18.46 3.85
CA ASN A 67 27.04 19.52 3.04
C ASN A 67 26.42 20.91 3.35
N GLY A 68 27.02 21.96 2.79
CA GLY A 68 26.67 23.35 3.10
C GLY A 68 27.40 23.90 4.34
N GLN A 69 27.13 25.15 4.69
CA GLN A 69 27.74 25.79 5.88
C GLN A 69 26.77 25.78 7.06
N PHE A 70 27.28 25.62 8.28
CA PHE A 70 26.44 25.72 9.48
C PHE A 70 26.00 27.17 9.70
N ILE A 71 24.83 27.36 10.29
CA ILE A 71 24.38 28.66 10.79
C ILE A 71 24.50 28.68 12.32
N ALA A 72 24.80 29.85 12.88
CA ALA A 72 25.01 30.01 14.32
C ALA A 72 23.72 29.79 15.15
N GLU A 73 22.57 30.14 14.56
CA GLU A 73 21.26 30.03 15.20
C GLU A 73 20.79 28.58 15.35
N ASP A 74 21.14 27.70 14.40
CA ASP A 74 20.75 26.29 14.38
C ASP A 74 21.89 25.42 13.80
N PRO A 75 22.67 24.75 14.66
CA PRO A 75 23.77 23.87 14.22
C PRO A 75 23.36 22.70 13.32
N LYS A 76 22.09 22.27 13.35
CA LYS A 76 21.56 21.22 12.47
C LYS A 76 21.23 21.75 11.07
N ALA A 77 20.97 23.04 10.97
CA ALA A 77 20.64 23.68 9.71
C ALA A 77 21.90 24.00 8.90
N LYS A 78 21.78 23.87 7.58
CA LYS A 78 22.83 24.16 6.62
C LYS A 78 22.36 25.21 5.64
N VAL A 79 23.19 26.22 5.40
CA VAL A 79 22.95 27.26 4.41
C VAL A 79 23.62 26.91 3.08
N PHE A 80 22.89 27.17 2.00
CA PHE A 80 23.33 26.96 0.63
C PHE A 80 23.17 28.26 -0.16
N THR A 81 24.15 28.56 -1.00
CA THR A 81 24.15 29.73 -1.87
C THR A 81 23.77 29.34 -3.29
N ILE A 82 22.90 30.13 -3.90
CA ILE A 82 22.47 30.02 -5.28
C ILE A 82 22.97 31.27 -6.02
N TYR A 83 23.60 31.07 -7.17
CA TYR A 83 24.08 32.19 -7.97
C TYR A 83 22.88 32.96 -8.56
N PRO A 84 22.81 34.30 -8.37
CA PRO A 84 21.68 35.10 -8.86
C PRO A 84 21.47 35.01 -10.37
N SER A 85 22.55 34.81 -11.14
CA SER A 85 22.51 34.64 -12.59
C SER A 85 21.79 33.35 -13.03
N GLU A 86 21.63 32.39 -12.13
CA GLU A 86 21.01 31.09 -12.40
C GLU A 86 19.57 31.00 -11.84
N VAL A 87 19.19 31.95 -10.99
CA VAL A 87 17.82 32.16 -10.53
C VAL A 87 16.96 32.49 -11.75
N SER A 88 15.79 31.86 -11.88
CA SER A 88 14.84 31.93 -13.02
C SER A 88 15.14 31.10 -14.27
N SER A 89 16.27 30.38 -14.38
CA SER A 89 16.62 29.61 -15.59
C SER A 89 17.03 28.16 -15.35
N SER A 90 17.97 27.88 -14.43
CA SER A 90 18.51 26.52 -14.24
C SER A 90 19.09 26.22 -12.85
N ALA A 91 18.97 27.14 -11.88
CA ALA A 91 19.52 26.92 -10.54
C ALA A 91 18.93 25.68 -9.86
N PHE A 92 19.80 24.84 -9.32
CA PHE A 92 19.46 23.76 -8.42
C PHE A 92 20.45 23.70 -7.25
N VAL A 93 20.01 23.21 -6.10
CA VAL A 93 20.85 22.94 -4.94
C VAL A 93 20.81 21.44 -4.65
N GLN A 94 21.99 20.83 -4.60
CA GLN A 94 22.17 19.46 -4.14
C GLN A 94 22.43 19.46 -2.63
N ILE A 95 21.59 18.75 -1.89
CA ILE A 95 21.69 18.59 -0.44
C ILE A 95 21.99 17.11 -0.16
N TYR A 96 23.05 16.85 0.59
CA TYR A 96 23.45 15.50 1.00
C TYR A 96 22.98 15.24 2.41
N TYR A 97 22.08 14.27 2.53
CA TYR A 97 21.39 13.92 3.76
C TYR A 97 21.77 12.52 4.21
N THR A 98 22.03 12.35 5.49
CA THR A 98 22.20 11.05 6.14
C THR A 98 21.01 10.82 7.06
N PRO A 99 20.23 9.73 6.86
CA PRO A 99 19.12 9.38 7.75
C PRO A 99 19.53 9.25 9.21
N PRO A 100 18.60 9.42 10.17
CA PRO A 100 18.91 9.19 11.57
C PRO A 100 19.31 7.74 11.83
N ASP A 101 20.30 7.53 12.69
CA ASP A 101 20.59 6.21 13.22
C ASP A 101 19.51 5.82 14.26
N GLY A 102 18.87 4.65 14.13
CA GLY A 102 18.02 4.10 15.19
C GLY A 102 16.65 3.57 14.76
N GLU A 103 15.72 3.54 15.73
CA GLU A 103 14.48 2.75 15.66
C GLU A 103 13.42 3.25 14.67
N ASP A 104 13.61 4.45 14.13
CA ASP A 104 12.65 5.09 13.24
C ASP A 104 13.40 5.96 12.24
N ASN A 105 13.60 5.41 11.04
CA ASN A 105 14.26 6.12 9.97
C ASN A 105 13.39 7.26 9.42
N SER A 106 12.11 7.39 9.77
CA SER A 106 11.28 8.50 9.30
C SER A 106 11.86 9.86 9.73
N ASP A 107 11.81 10.84 8.84
CA ASP A 107 12.34 12.17 9.12
C ASP A 107 11.56 13.25 8.37
N ILE A 108 11.67 14.47 8.88
CA ILE A 108 11.10 15.67 8.30
C ILE A 108 12.26 16.55 7.82
N LEU A 109 12.25 16.83 6.52
CA LEU A 109 13.17 17.74 5.84
C LEU A 109 12.42 19.04 5.55
N THR A 110 12.97 20.16 6.02
CA THR A 110 12.36 21.49 5.82
C THR A 110 13.35 22.41 5.12
N ILE A 111 12.87 23.12 4.10
CA ILE A 111 13.61 24.17 3.40
C ILE A 111 13.00 25.53 3.75
N TYR A 112 13.84 26.46 4.17
CA TYR A 112 13.49 27.83 4.50
C TYR A 112 14.08 28.80 3.47
N ASN A 113 13.34 29.86 3.20
CA ASN A 113 13.83 31.01 2.48
C ASN A 113 14.84 31.76 3.35
N SER A 114 15.92 32.25 2.76
CA SER A 114 16.90 33.09 3.44
C SER A 114 17.56 34.08 2.49
N CYS A 115 16.90 34.38 1.38
CA CYS A 115 17.43 35.29 0.37
C CYS A 115 17.38 36.74 0.87
N ASP A 116 18.55 37.29 1.16
CA ASP A 116 18.73 38.70 1.51
C ASP A 116 19.41 39.47 0.36
N VAL A 117 19.04 40.74 0.15
CA VAL A 117 19.69 41.64 -0.82
C VAL A 117 20.63 42.62 -0.13
N TYR A 118 21.89 42.68 -0.59
CA TYR A 118 22.91 43.58 -0.04
C TYR A 118 23.49 44.51 -1.11
N TYR A 119 23.57 45.80 -0.76
CA TYR A 119 24.18 46.83 -1.60
C TYR A 119 25.62 47.17 -1.19
N THR A 120 26.06 46.84 0.04
CA THR A 120 27.32 47.36 0.59
C THR A 120 28.15 46.41 1.47
N THR A 121 27.63 45.26 1.93
CA THR A 121 28.37 44.37 2.86
C THR A 121 27.89 42.93 2.71
N GLU A 122 28.83 41.99 2.53
CA GLU A 122 28.51 40.56 2.52
C GLU A 122 28.23 40.08 3.95
N VAL A 123 27.06 39.50 4.19
CA VAL A 123 26.77 38.82 5.48
C VAL A 123 27.44 37.45 5.48
N PRO A 124 28.28 37.12 6.49
CA PRO A 124 28.86 35.80 6.62
C PRO A 124 27.78 34.70 6.58
N LEU A 125 28.05 33.61 5.88
CA LEU A 125 27.07 32.52 5.71
C LEU A 125 26.59 31.95 7.06
N ASN A 126 27.47 31.86 8.06
CA ASN A 126 27.12 31.42 9.41
C ASN A 126 26.19 32.36 10.18
N GLN A 127 25.95 33.58 9.71
CA GLN A 127 25.02 34.55 10.29
C GLN A 127 23.70 34.64 9.52
N THR A 128 23.47 33.75 8.54
CA THR A 128 22.20 33.69 7.79
C THR A 128 21.06 33.25 8.72
N THR A 129 19.92 33.94 8.64
CA THR A 129 18.73 33.66 9.47
C THR A 129 17.64 32.96 8.66
N LYS A 130 16.81 32.16 9.34
CA LYS A 130 15.66 31.48 8.71
C LYS A 130 14.53 32.48 8.44
N GLY A 131 14.08 32.57 7.20
CA GLY A 131 12.88 33.28 6.79
C GLY A 131 11.66 32.35 6.74
N SER A 132 10.75 32.62 5.81
CA SER A 132 9.55 31.80 5.60
C SER A 132 9.90 30.35 5.21
N MET A 133 9.16 29.38 5.73
CA MET A 133 9.20 28.01 5.23
C MET A 133 8.78 27.97 3.76
N LEU A 134 9.52 27.23 2.94
CA LEU A 134 9.23 27.06 1.52
C LEU A 134 8.63 25.70 1.23
N ILE A 135 9.19 24.65 1.82
CA ILE A 135 8.77 23.28 1.57
C ILE A 135 9.06 22.43 2.82
N GLU A 136 8.12 21.56 3.18
CA GLU A 136 8.34 20.49 4.15
C GLU A 136 8.04 19.14 3.48
N VAL A 137 8.96 18.19 3.67
CA VAL A 137 8.80 16.82 3.25
C VAL A 137 8.97 15.90 4.44
N GLU A 138 7.99 15.06 4.65
CA GLU A 138 8.00 14.00 5.64
C GLU A 138 8.14 12.67 4.90
N ASN A 139 9.23 11.94 5.16
CA ASN A 139 9.41 10.61 4.61
C ASN A 139 9.01 9.59 5.69
N GLN A 140 7.94 8.87 5.43
CA GLN A 140 7.44 7.81 6.28
C GLN A 140 7.74 6.46 5.67
N CYS A 141 7.78 5.44 6.51
CA CYS A 141 7.76 4.06 6.03
C CYS A 141 6.35 3.52 6.08
N GLY A 142 5.87 3.02 4.95
CA GLY A 142 4.62 2.29 4.79
C GLY A 142 4.87 0.84 4.37
N TRP A 143 3.81 0.21 3.89
CA TRP A 143 3.81 -1.16 3.39
C TRP A 143 3.10 -1.25 2.05
N GLU A 144 3.62 -2.04 1.13
CA GLU A 144 3.00 -2.31 -0.15
C GLU A 144 3.03 -3.80 -0.45
N GLY A 145 1.95 -4.33 -1.00
CA GLY A 145 1.92 -5.74 -1.38
C GLY A 145 0.53 -6.24 -1.66
N THR A 146 0.30 -7.53 -1.38
CA THR A 146 -0.95 -8.19 -1.74
C THR A 146 -1.52 -9.02 -0.61
N ILE A 147 -2.85 -9.07 -0.57
CA ILE A 147 -3.63 -10.03 0.22
C ILE A 147 -4.52 -10.80 -0.77
N SER A 148 -4.59 -12.11 -0.64
CA SER A 148 -5.39 -12.96 -1.52
C SER A 148 -6.05 -14.08 -0.74
N LYS A 149 -7.24 -14.47 -1.16
CA LYS A 149 -7.97 -15.61 -0.61
C LYS A 149 -8.28 -16.60 -1.72
N ARG A 150 -8.17 -17.87 -1.39
CA ARG A 150 -8.60 -19.00 -2.21
C ARG A 150 -9.56 -19.84 -1.41
N GLU A 151 -10.79 -19.93 -1.89
CA GLU A 151 -11.83 -20.79 -1.35
C GLU A 151 -12.27 -21.78 -2.42
N THR A 152 -12.35 -23.06 -2.06
CA THR A 152 -12.96 -24.09 -2.90
C THR A 152 -13.79 -25.03 -2.05
N MET A 153 -14.86 -25.56 -2.63
CA MET A 153 -15.72 -26.57 -2.01
C MET A 153 -16.18 -27.53 -3.10
N GLU A 154 -15.81 -28.81 -2.98
CA GLU A 154 -16.09 -29.85 -3.96
C GLU A 154 -16.76 -31.06 -3.29
N ALA A 155 -17.79 -31.63 -3.91
CA ALA A 155 -18.37 -32.89 -3.49
C ALA A 155 -18.89 -33.68 -4.69
N GLY A 156 -18.53 -34.96 -4.75
CA GLY A 156 -19.17 -35.91 -5.65
C GLY A 156 -20.53 -36.40 -5.14
N GLU A 157 -21.12 -37.31 -5.91
CA GLU A 157 -22.43 -37.91 -5.61
C GLU A 157 -22.41 -38.64 -4.26
N ASN A 158 -23.26 -38.20 -3.32
CA ASN A 158 -23.35 -38.70 -1.94
C ASN A 158 -22.06 -38.55 -1.10
N GLU A 159 -21.09 -37.75 -1.53
CA GLU A 159 -19.88 -37.45 -0.73
C GLU A 159 -20.12 -36.37 0.35
N SER A 160 -21.24 -35.66 0.29
CA SER A 160 -21.65 -34.70 1.32
C SER A 160 -23.16 -34.75 1.57
N LEU A 161 -23.61 -34.24 2.71
CA LEU A 161 -25.04 -34.10 3.03
C LEU A 161 -25.71 -33.17 2.00
N LEU A 162 -25.04 -32.08 1.61
CA LEU A 162 -25.55 -31.18 0.60
C LEU A 162 -25.75 -31.90 -0.75
N SER A 163 -24.78 -32.72 -1.17
CA SER A 163 -24.89 -33.47 -2.42
C SER A 163 -25.90 -34.62 -2.31
N ALA A 164 -26.05 -35.25 -1.14
CA ALA A 164 -27.02 -36.31 -0.88
C ALA A 164 -28.48 -35.84 -0.80
N LEU A 165 -28.72 -34.56 -0.43
CA LEU A 165 -30.06 -33.97 -0.43
C LEU A 165 -30.61 -33.72 -1.84
N THR A 166 -29.75 -33.80 -2.85
CA THR A 166 -30.05 -33.67 -4.27
C THR A 166 -29.76 -35.00 -4.99
N PRO A 167 -30.75 -35.73 -5.52
CA PRO A 167 -30.49 -36.98 -6.23
C PRO A 167 -29.48 -36.79 -7.37
N GLY A 168 -28.37 -37.52 -7.37
CA GLY A 168 -27.28 -37.36 -8.34
C GLY A 168 -26.53 -36.03 -8.23
N GLY A 169 -26.56 -35.40 -7.05
CA GLY A 169 -25.95 -34.11 -6.80
C GLY A 169 -24.44 -34.16 -6.77
N GLU A 170 -23.80 -33.24 -7.47
CA GLU A 170 -22.35 -33.01 -7.45
C GLU A 170 -22.11 -31.51 -7.66
N TYR A 171 -21.05 -30.97 -7.07
CA TYR A 171 -20.68 -29.57 -7.27
C TYR A 171 -19.18 -29.32 -7.12
N ASP A 172 -18.73 -28.29 -7.82
CA ASP A 172 -17.43 -27.63 -7.67
C ASP A 172 -17.68 -26.11 -7.57
N ILE A 173 -17.33 -25.55 -6.42
CA ILE A 173 -17.49 -24.13 -6.11
C ILE A 173 -16.13 -23.55 -5.81
N SER A 174 -15.80 -22.42 -6.41
CA SER A 174 -14.58 -21.69 -6.08
C SER A 174 -14.81 -20.18 -5.99
N LYS A 175 -14.16 -19.54 -5.02
CA LYS A 175 -14.15 -18.09 -4.86
C LYS A 175 -12.73 -17.62 -4.55
N ASN A 176 -12.15 -16.89 -5.50
CA ASN A 176 -10.76 -16.49 -5.50
C ASN A 176 -10.64 -14.99 -5.71
N TRP A 177 -9.87 -14.32 -4.87
CA TRP A 177 -9.62 -12.89 -5.06
C TRP A 177 -8.24 -12.49 -4.59
N LYS A 178 -7.76 -11.37 -5.16
CA LYS A 178 -6.47 -10.77 -4.82
C LYS A 178 -6.59 -9.25 -4.82
N ILE A 179 -6.15 -8.63 -3.74
CA ILE A 179 -6.12 -7.18 -3.55
C ILE A 179 -4.66 -6.74 -3.40
N GLN A 180 -4.30 -5.71 -4.15
CA GLN A 180 -3.07 -4.94 -3.97
C GLN A 180 -3.34 -3.80 -3.00
N LEU A 181 -2.47 -3.62 -2.01
CA LEU A 181 -2.62 -2.64 -0.95
C LEU A 181 -1.35 -1.82 -0.83
N LYS A 182 -1.53 -0.52 -0.57
CA LYS A 182 -0.53 0.39 -0.03
C LYS A 182 -1.04 0.90 1.30
N LEU A 183 -0.23 0.75 2.34
CA LEU A 183 -0.52 1.18 3.71
C LEU A 183 0.46 2.28 4.10
N LYS A 184 -0.04 3.32 4.76
CA LYS A 184 0.76 4.40 5.33
C LYS A 184 0.74 4.33 6.85
N ARG A 185 1.79 4.83 7.49
CA ARG A 185 1.86 4.92 8.95
C ARG A 185 0.92 5.99 9.44
N THR A 186 0.11 5.67 10.45
CA THR A 186 -0.88 6.60 11.02
C THR A 186 -0.53 7.03 12.43
N GLY A 187 0.31 6.27 13.13
CA GLY A 187 0.87 6.70 14.40
C GLY A 187 1.57 5.58 15.15
N ASP A 188 2.15 5.96 16.29
CA ASP A 188 2.80 5.04 17.21
C ASP A 188 2.04 4.99 18.53
N ARG A 189 1.96 3.80 19.12
CA ARG A 189 1.39 3.59 20.45
C ARG A 189 2.32 2.70 21.25
N PHE A 190 3.03 3.29 22.22
CA PHE A 190 4.00 2.59 23.06
C PHE A 190 5.01 1.79 22.21
N ASN A 191 4.84 0.47 22.14
CA ASN A 191 5.71 -0.44 21.40
C ASN A 191 5.15 -0.87 20.04
N SER A 192 3.98 -0.35 19.66
CA SER A 192 3.31 -0.66 18.40
C SER A 192 3.35 0.48 17.40
N VAL A 193 3.53 0.15 16.13
CA VAL A 193 3.37 1.08 14.99
C VAL A 193 2.11 0.70 14.23
N LEU A 194 1.28 1.68 13.91
CA LEU A 194 -0.02 1.51 13.24
C LEU A 194 0.04 2.00 11.80
N PHE A 195 -0.61 1.26 10.92
CA PHE A 195 -0.73 1.56 9.50
C PHE A 195 -2.18 1.37 9.03
N GLU A 196 -2.61 2.21 8.10
CA GLU A 196 -3.94 2.15 7.47
C GLU A 196 -3.81 2.23 5.95
N ILE A 197 -4.86 1.83 5.23
CA ILE A 197 -4.89 1.92 3.76
C ILE A 197 -4.65 3.35 3.30
N ASP A 198 -3.67 3.49 2.41
CA ASP A 198 -3.50 4.66 1.55
C ASP A 198 -4.15 4.41 0.18
N GLN A 199 -3.92 3.24 -0.41
CA GLN A 199 -4.52 2.83 -1.68
C GLN A 199 -4.85 1.35 -1.68
N ALA A 200 -5.99 0.98 -2.27
CA ALA A 200 -6.39 -0.42 -2.46
C ALA A 200 -6.85 -0.64 -3.90
N ARG A 201 -6.49 -1.79 -4.47
CA ARG A 201 -6.83 -2.16 -5.84
C ARG A 201 -7.19 -3.64 -5.91
N LEU A 202 -8.38 -3.95 -6.37
CA LEU A 202 -8.72 -5.31 -6.77
C LEU A 202 -7.82 -5.69 -7.94
N SER A 203 -7.03 -6.74 -7.80
CA SER A 203 -6.18 -7.27 -8.87
C SER A 203 -6.95 -8.26 -9.71
N SER A 204 -7.64 -9.18 -9.04
CA SER A 204 -8.47 -10.21 -9.67
C SER A 204 -9.57 -10.66 -8.71
N PHE A 205 -10.70 -11.03 -9.29
CA PHE A 205 -11.79 -11.76 -8.66
C PHE A 205 -12.29 -12.81 -9.65
N GLU A 206 -12.54 -14.01 -9.14
CA GLU A 206 -13.08 -15.15 -9.87
C GLU A 206 -13.98 -15.94 -8.92
N ASP A 207 -15.20 -16.19 -9.33
CA ASP A 207 -16.23 -16.94 -8.61
C ASP A 207 -16.84 -17.92 -9.61
N GLU A 208 -16.76 -19.22 -9.34
CA GLU A 208 -17.27 -20.28 -10.20
C GLU A 208 -18.14 -21.23 -9.39
N LEU A 209 -19.29 -21.58 -9.96
CA LEU A 209 -20.21 -22.61 -9.49
C LEU A 209 -20.49 -23.52 -10.68
N ASP A 210 -20.12 -24.78 -10.55
CA ASP A 210 -20.51 -25.85 -11.46
C ASP A 210 -21.22 -26.92 -10.63
N ALA A 211 -22.51 -27.16 -10.87
CA ALA A 211 -23.29 -28.09 -10.08
C ALA A 211 -24.34 -28.84 -10.88
N THR A 212 -24.47 -30.14 -10.59
CA THR A 212 -25.63 -30.95 -10.96
C THR A 212 -26.60 -30.93 -9.78
N LEU A 213 -27.77 -30.32 -9.95
CA LEU A 213 -28.75 -30.13 -8.86
C LEU A 213 -29.73 -31.29 -8.75
N THR A 214 -30.02 -31.99 -9.84
CA THR A 214 -30.89 -33.15 -9.84
C THR A 214 -30.59 -34.03 -11.05
N ARG A 215 -30.42 -35.33 -10.82
CA ARG A 215 -30.42 -36.38 -11.83
C ARG A 215 -31.40 -37.47 -11.41
N MET A 216 -32.41 -37.69 -12.24
CA MET A 216 -33.41 -38.73 -12.03
C MET A 216 -33.45 -39.68 -13.22
N GLU A 217 -33.37 -40.98 -12.93
CA GLU A 217 -33.54 -42.04 -13.92
C GLU A 217 -34.81 -42.84 -13.63
N ARG A 218 -35.78 -42.81 -14.55
CA ARG A 218 -37.01 -43.62 -14.42
C ARG A 218 -37.48 -44.12 -15.78
N GLU A 219 -37.69 -45.42 -15.89
CA GLU A 219 -38.31 -46.06 -17.07
C GLU A 219 -37.62 -45.67 -18.42
N GLY A 220 -36.28 -45.53 -18.41
CA GLY A 220 -35.48 -45.14 -19.58
C GLY A 220 -35.45 -43.63 -19.88
N ARG A 221 -35.97 -42.80 -18.97
CA ARG A 221 -35.90 -41.33 -19.02
C ARG A 221 -34.81 -40.86 -18.07
N VAL A 222 -33.97 -39.94 -18.53
CA VAL A 222 -32.96 -39.25 -17.72
C VAL A 222 -33.34 -37.78 -17.71
N ILE A 223 -33.53 -37.23 -16.52
CA ILE A 223 -33.73 -35.79 -16.32
C ILE A 223 -32.54 -35.29 -15.54
N GLU A 224 -31.74 -34.40 -16.13
CA GLU A 224 -30.58 -33.77 -15.52
C GLU A 224 -30.78 -32.26 -15.48
N SER A 225 -30.56 -31.65 -14.32
CA SER A 225 -30.50 -30.20 -14.14
C SER A 225 -29.09 -29.83 -13.72
N LYS A 226 -28.44 -28.99 -14.54
CA LYS A 226 -27.08 -28.50 -14.34
C LYS A 226 -27.09 -26.98 -14.30
N THR A 227 -26.23 -26.41 -13.47
CA THR A 227 -26.00 -24.98 -13.42
C THR A 227 -24.51 -24.74 -13.54
N LYS A 228 -24.15 -23.82 -14.44
CA LYS A 228 -22.77 -23.32 -14.55
C LYS A 228 -22.79 -21.81 -14.51
N GLN A 229 -22.28 -21.25 -13.42
CA GLN A 229 -22.23 -19.82 -13.18
C GLN A 229 -20.79 -19.39 -12.93
N THR A 230 -20.41 -18.26 -13.52
CA THR A 230 -19.08 -17.67 -13.37
C THR A 230 -19.21 -16.17 -13.19
N ALA A 231 -18.36 -15.58 -12.37
CA ALA A 231 -18.22 -14.15 -12.28
C ALA A 231 -16.73 -13.81 -12.18
N SER A 232 -16.32 -12.77 -12.89
CA SER A 232 -14.94 -12.31 -12.84
C SER A 232 -14.87 -10.80 -12.90
N ALA A 233 -13.91 -10.23 -12.17
CA ALA A 233 -13.59 -8.82 -12.27
C ALA A 233 -12.09 -8.64 -12.50
N GLY A 234 -11.80 -7.80 -13.49
CA GLY A 234 -10.45 -7.31 -13.76
C GLY A 234 -10.02 -6.22 -12.78
N SER A 235 -8.83 -5.70 -13.01
CA SER A 235 -8.19 -4.87 -12.01
C SER A 235 -8.77 -3.45 -11.93
N ARG A 236 -9.27 -3.05 -10.75
CA ARG A 236 -9.84 -1.71 -10.48
C ARG A 236 -9.46 -1.18 -9.10
N THR A 237 -9.42 0.15 -8.96
CA THR A 237 -9.24 0.80 -7.65
C THR A 237 -10.46 0.54 -6.77
N LEU A 238 -10.22 0.35 -5.48
CA LEU A 238 -11.24 0.21 -4.46
C LEU A 238 -11.37 1.51 -3.67
N SER A 239 -12.60 1.88 -3.35
CA SER A 239 -12.90 3.00 -2.46
C SER A 239 -12.67 2.62 -1.00
N ALA A 240 -12.61 3.63 -0.12
CA ALA A 240 -12.45 3.41 1.32
C ALA A 240 -13.61 2.63 1.96
N SER A 241 -14.81 2.67 1.36
CA SER A 241 -15.95 1.86 1.80
C SER A 241 -15.88 0.40 1.35
N GLU A 242 -15.12 0.11 0.28
CA GLU A 242 -15.00 -1.26 -0.25
C GLU A 242 -13.81 -2.03 0.36
N CYS A 243 -12.84 -1.33 0.95
CA CYS A 243 -11.69 -1.96 1.56
C CYS A 243 -11.15 -1.07 2.69
N GLU A 244 -11.29 -1.57 3.91
CA GLU A 244 -10.73 -0.96 5.11
C GLU A 244 -9.83 -1.99 5.80
N ILE A 245 -8.50 -1.85 5.66
CA ILE A 245 -7.51 -2.75 6.28
C ILE A 245 -6.53 -1.93 7.10
N ARG A 246 -6.19 -2.47 8.26
CA ARG A 246 -5.22 -1.92 9.20
C ARG A 246 -4.17 -2.96 9.51
N LEU A 247 -2.94 -2.49 9.66
CA LEU A 247 -1.80 -3.28 10.09
C LEU A 247 -1.25 -2.66 11.37
N ALA A 248 -0.94 -3.49 12.36
CA ALA A 248 -0.12 -3.06 13.48
C ALA A 248 1.04 -4.01 13.70
N ILE A 249 2.16 -3.43 14.12
CA ILE A 249 3.42 -4.13 14.38
C ILE A 249 3.84 -3.84 15.81
N ASP A 250 3.91 -4.86 16.66
CA ASP A 250 4.49 -4.80 18.01
C ASP A 250 5.99 -5.11 17.94
N LYS A 251 6.79 -4.07 18.15
CA LYS A 251 8.26 -4.10 18.03
C LYS A 251 8.93 -4.92 19.13
N GLU A 252 8.33 -4.97 20.31
CA GLU A 252 8.90 -5.65 21.48
C GLU A 252 8.63 -7.15 21.40
N LYS A 253 7.40 -7.53 21.07
CA LYS A 253 7.00 -8.94 20.98
C LYS A 253 7.40 -9.60 19.66
N GLY A 254 7.75 -8.80 18.65
CA GLY A 254 7.99 -9.31 17.31
C GLY A 254 6.73 -9.92 16.71
N THR A 255 5.58 -9.24 16.86
CA THR A 255 4.29 -9.71 16.36
C THR A 255 3.59 -8.66 15.52
N TYR A 256 2.70 -9.09 14.64
CA TYR A 256 1.86 -8.21 13.86
C TYR A 256 0.46 -8.76 13.72
N TRP A 257 -0.48 -7.89 13.37
CA TRP A 257 -1.82 -8.29 12.92
C TRP A 257 -2.25 -7.47 11.73
N ILE A 258 -3.04 -8.09 10.85
CA ILE A 258 -3.74 -7.47 9.74
C ILE A 258 -5.23 -7.70 9.98
N ARG A 259 -6.00 -6.61 10.09
CA ARG A 259 -7.43 -6.66 10.39
C ARG A 259 -8.20 -5.68 9.52
N GLY A 260 -9.39 -6.05 9.09
CA GLY A 260 -10.19 -5.18 8.24
C GLY A 260 -11.37 -5.87 7.57
N ASP A 261 -12.14 -5.07 6.85
CA ASP A 261 -13.31 -5.51 6.09
C ASP A 261 -13.09 -5.22 4.60
N ILE A 262 -13.55 -6.12 3.74
CA ILE A 262 -13.55 -6.00 2.28
C ILE A 262 -14.97 -6.24 1.79
N ASP A 263 -15.57 -5.22 1.19
CA ASP A 263 -16.94 -5.23 0.64
C ASP A 263 -16.91 -4.75 -0.82
N VAL A 264 -16.70 -5.67 -1.75
CA VAL A 264 -16.62 -5.39 -3.19
C VAL A 264 -17.90 -5.92 -3.84
N GLN A 265 -18.78 -5.03 -4.31
CA GLN A 265 -20.07 -5.42 -4.87
C GLN A 265 -20.18 -5.19 -6.38
N GLY A 266 -21.27 -5.69 -6.97
CA GLY A 266 -21.69 -5.37 -8.33
C GLY A 266 -20.91 -6.09 -9.42
N ILE A 267 -20.27 -7.23 -9.12
CA ILE A 267 -19.59 -8.05 -10.12
C ILE A 267 -20.64 -8.89 -10.84
N PRO A 268 -20.87 -8.71 -12.14
CA PRO A 268 -21.95 -9.41 -12.84
C PRO A 268 -21.68 -10.91 -12.90
N ILE A 269 -22.71 -11.70 -12.60
CA ILE A 269 -22.69 -13.14 -12.81
C ILE A 269 -23.02 -13.40 -14.27
N ARG A 270 -22.26 -14.32 -14.88
CA ARG A 270 -22.48 -14.87 -16.22
C ARG A 270 -22.60 -16.36 -16.08
N GLY A 271 -23.73 -16.91 -16.46
CA GLY A 271 -23.97 -18.33 -16.33
C GLY A 271 -25.13 -18.77 -17.18
N ARG A 272 -25.29 -20.09 -17.25
CA ARG A 272 -26.43 -20.75 -17.85
C ARG A 272 -26.91 -21.81 -16.88
N ASP A 273 -28.22 -21.84 -16.71
CA ASP A 273 -28.90 -22.98 -16.13
C ASP A 273 -29.37 -23.84 -17.30
N GLU A 274 -28.91 -25.09 -17.34
CA GLU A 274 -29.20 -26.07 -18.38
C GLU A 274 -30.09 -27.17 -17.78
N MET A 275 -31.25 -27.39 -18.39
CA MET A 275 -32.09 -28.55 -18.08
C MET A 275 -32.15 -29.48 -19.28
N ASP A 276 -31.50 -30.64 -19.17
CA ASP A 276 -31.46 -31.68 -20.20
C ASP A 276 -32.50 -32.76 -19.85
N ILE A 277 -33.56 -32.83 -20.66
CA ILE A 277 -34.61 -33.84 -20.52
C ILE A 277 -34.50 -34.84 -21.67
N LYS A 278 -33.86 -35.99 -21.42
CA LYS A 278 -33.76 -37.07 -22.40
C LYS A 278 -34.99 -37.96 -22.36
N VAL A 279 -36.00 -37.62 -23.18
CA VAL A 279 -37.20 -38.46 -23.40
C VAL A 279 -37.21 -38.93 -24.86
N LYS A 280 -37.22 -40.22 -25.17
CA LYS A 280 -37.56 -40.62 -26.55
C LYS A 280 -39.05 -40.31 -26.81
N PRO A 281 -39.45 -39.47 -27.80
CA PRO A 281 -38.66 -38.88 -28.90
C PRO A 281 -38.40 -37.36 -28.80
N ILE A 282 -38.62 -36.74 -27.64
CA ILE A 282 -38.48 -35.30 -27.38
C ILE A 282 -37.14 -35.03 -26.67
N ASN A 283 -36.20 -34.42 -27.37
CA ASN A 283 -35.10 -33.69 -26.74
C ASN A 283 -35.51 -32.23 -26.69
N GLU A 284 -35.74 -31.70 -25.49
CA GLU A 284 -35.95 -30.28 -25.26
C GLU A 284 -34.84 -29.79 -24.34
N ASP A 285 -34.02 -28.89 -24.87
CA ASP A 285 -33.02 -28.14 -24.10
C ASP A 285 -33.64 -26.81 -23.72
N ILE A 286 -33.69 -26.51 -22.42
CA ILE A 286 -34.13 -25.21 -21.91
C ILE A 286 -32.91 -24.52 -21.31
N ASP A 287 -32.51 -23.41 -21.92
CA ASP A 287 -31.42 -22.55 -21.46
C ASP A 287 -32.00 -21.27 -20.86
N GLU A 288 -31.67 -20.97 -19.60
CA GLU A 288 -31.96 -19.68 -18.98
C GLU A 288 -30.63 -18.96 -18.66
N ASP A 289 -30.52 -17.69 -19.07
CA ASP A 289 -29.37 -16.85 -18.74
C ASP A 289 -29.40 -16.50 -17.26
N ALA A 290 -28.31 -16.76 -16.54
CA ALA A 290 -28.20 -16.38 -15.14
C ALA A 290 -28.19 -14.85 -14.99
N GLY A 291 -29.09 -14.30 -14.16
CA GLY A 291 -29.13 -12.88 -13.80
C GLY A 291 -28.60 -12.62 -12.39
N GLY A 292 -27.89 -11.50 -12.18
CA GLY A 292 -27.50 -11.05 -10.84
C GLY A 292 -26.08 -10.50 -10.74
N THR A 293 -25.67 -10.19 -9.50
CA THR A 293 -24.31 -9.73 -9.17
C THR A 293 -23.81 -10.43 -7.92
N THR A 294 -22.52 -10.75 -7.90
CA THR A 294 -21.76 -11.26 -6.75
C THR A 294 -20.74 -10.22 -6.26
N GLY A 295 -19.95 -10.59 -5.27
CA GLY A 295 -18.97 -9.73 -4.63
C GLY A 295 -18.06 -10.43 -3.63
N ILE A 296 -17.19 -9.64 -3.01
CA ILE A 296 -16.39 -10.03 -1.84
C ILE A 296 -17.06 -9.39 -0.63
N ASP A 297 -17.36 -10.18 0.39
CA ASP A 297 -17.83 -9.70 1.70
C ASP A 297 -17.05 -10.50 2.75
N GLU A 298 -15.95 -9.91 3.21
CA GLU A 298 -14.94 -10.62 4.00
C GLU A 298 -14.43 -9.79 5.14
N LYS A 299 -14.39 -10.41 6.32
CA LYS A 299 -13.69 -9.87 7.49
C LYS A 299 -12.36 -10.60 7.67
N ILE A 300 -11.27 -9.85 7.54
CA ILE A 300 -9.92 -10.36 7.74
C ILE A 300 -9.51 -10.14 9.19
N GLU A 301 -9.03 -11.22 9.82
CA GLU A 301 -8.33 -11.16 11.10
C GLU A 301 -7.21 -12.20 11.13
N VAL A 302 -5.99 -11.74 10.83
CA VAL A 302 -4.78 -12.57 10.87
C VAL A 302 -3.68 -11.93 11.69
N SER A 303 -2.83 -12.78 12.26
CA SER A 303 -1.67 -12.37 13.04
C SER A 303 -0.48 -13.24 12.70
N GLY A 304 0.73 -12.72 12.89
CA GLY A 304 1.96 -13.47 12.74
C GLY A 304 3.05 -12.98 13.67
N THR A 305 4.17 -13.69 13.65
CA THR A 305 5.40 -13.35 14.38
C THR A 305 6.53 -13.07 13.39
N PHE A 306 7.51 -12.29 13.81
CA PHE A 306 8.76 -12.06 13.11
C PHE A 306 9.90 -11.94 14.13
N LYS A 307 11.14 -12.07 13.66
CA LYS A 307 12.31 -11.78 14.49
C LYS A 307 12.61 -10.28 14.39
N PRO A 308 12.62 -9.53 15.51
CA PRO A 308 13.03 -8.14 15.50
C PRO A 308 14.46 -8.01 14.98
N GLU A 309 14.62 -7.41 13.81
CA GLU A 309 15.90 -7.23 13.14
C GLU A 309 16.12 -5.75 12.81
N GLY A 310 17.40 -5.36 12.72
CA GLY A 310 17.79 -3.98 12.44
C GLY A 310 17.53 -3.02 13.60
N PRO A 311 17.85 -1.73 13.41
CA PRO A 311 17.72 -0.74 14.46
C PRO A 311 16.25 -0.47 14.80
N GLU A 312 15.31 -0.64 13.85
CA GLU A 312 13.87 -0.42 14.03
C GLU A 312 13.10 -1.55 14.72
N LYS A 313 13.67 -2.76 14.80
CA LYS A 313 12.94 -3.95 15.26
C LYS A 313 11.65 -4.20 14.47
N ILE A 314 11.59 -3.72 13.22
CA ILE A 314 10.48 -3.91 12.28
C ILE A 314 11.04 -4.62 11.05
N PRO A 315 10.40 -5.70 10.57
CA PRO A 315 10.92 -6.48 9.46
C PRO A 315 10.83 -5.69 8.13
N THR A 316 11.57 -6.14 7.13
CA THR A 316 11.50 -5.64 5.74
C THR A 316 10.30 -6.21 4.98
N GLU A 317 9.89 -7.42 5.34
CA GLU A 317 8.82 -8.17 4.67
C GLU A 317 7.93 -8.85 5.71
N LEU A 318 6.63 -8.90 5.42
CA LEU A 318 5.63 -9.65 6.15
C LEU A 318 4.95 -10.60 5.17
N ILE A 319 5.39 -11.87 5.20
CA ILE A 319 4.85 -12.93 4.36
C ILE A 319 4.18 -13.95 5.27
N GLY A 320 2.96 -14.34 4.93
CA GLY A 320 2.26 -15.37 5.67
C GLY A 320 1.08 -15.97 4.92
N SER A 321 0.60 -17.08 5.46
CA SER A 321 -0.54 -17.84 4.97
C SER A 321 -1.30 -18.39 6.16
N LYS A 322 -2.63 -18.34 6.12
CA LYS A 322 -3.52 -18.97 7.09
C LYS A 322 -4.48 -19.88 6.35
N ASP A 323 -4.49 -21.14 6.75
CA ASP A 323 -5.47 -22.13 6.30
C ASP A 323 -6.52 -22.26 7.39
N PHE A 324 -7.72 -21.72 7.15
CA PHE A 324 -8.77 -21.66 8.16
C PHE A 324 -9.35 -23.02 8.50
N LEU A 325 -9.18 -24.02 7.61
CA LEU A 325 -9.69 -25.36 7.84
C LEU A 325 -8.67 -26.21 8.59
N LYS A 326 -7.38 -26.01 8.34
CA LYS A 326 -6.31 -26.76 9.00
C LYS A 326 -6.30 -26.60 10.52
N ASP A 327 -6.66 -25.41 11.01
CA ASP A 327 -6.64 -25.06 12.43
C ASP A 327 -7.90 -25.51 13.20
N LEU A 328 -8.87 -26.12 12.51
CA LEU A 328 -10.08 -26.65 13.16
C LEU A 328 -9.79 -27.97 13.89
N PRO A 329 -10.54 -28.31 14.96
CA PRO A 329 -10.53 -29.64 15.55
C PRO A 329 -10.92 -30.70 14.51
N GLU A 330 -10.33 -31.90 14.60
CA GLU A 330 -10.57 -32.97 13.61
C GLU A 330 -12.04 -33.33 13.47
N GLU A 331 -12.76 -33.48 14.59
CA GLU A 331 -14.21 -33.74 14.60
C GLU A 331 -15.02 -32.67 13.86
N PHE A 332 -14.54 -31.42 13.88
CA PHE A 332 -15.20 -30.32 13.18
C PHE A 332 -14.83 -30.28 11.70
N LYS A 333 -13.62 -30.71 11.32
CA LYS A 333 -13.26 -30.90 9.90
C LYS A 333 -14.08 -32.01 9.28
N GLU A 334 -14.15 -33.16 9.95
CA GLU A 334 -14.99 -34.29 9.51
C GLU A 334 -16.45 -33.84 9.35
N PHE A 335 -16.99 -33.11 10.32
CA PHE A 335 -18.34 -32.55 10.21
C PHE A 335 -18.50 -31.59 9.01
N MET A 336 -17.53 -30.71 8.77
CA MET A 336 -17.57 -29.79 7.62
C MET A 336 -17.48 -30.54 6.29
N GLU A 337 -16.62 -31.57 6.21
CA GLU A 337 -16.48 -32.43 5.04
C GLU A 337 -17.74 -33.27 4.80
N ASP A 338 -18.34 -33.84 5.85
CA ASP A 338 -19.61 -34.55 5.76
C ASP A 338 -20.75 -33.64 5.31
N LEU A 339 -20.74 -32.36 5.70
CA LEU A 339 -21.76 -31.40 5.28
C LEU A 339 -21.58 -30.92 3.84
N GLY A 340 -20.37 -30.46 3.50
CA GLY A 340 -20.08 -29.67 2.31
C GLY A 340 -19.03 -30.27 1.38
N GLY A 341 -18.56 -31.48 1.65
CA GLY A 341 -17.49 -32.11 0.90
C GLY A 341 -16.13 -31.49 1.19
N LYS A 342 -15.15 -31.81 0.36
CA LYS A 342 -13.77 -31.33 0.54
C LYS A 342 -13.73 -29.82 0.35
N GLN A 343 -13.10 -29.15 1.30
CA GLN A 343 -13.04 -27.69 1.33
C GLN A 343 -11.60 -27.21 1.43
N THR A 344 -11.32 -26.06 0.83
CA THR A 344 -10.09 -25.30 1.04
C THR A 344 -10.46 -23.86 1.35
N ASN A 345 -9.84 -23.27 2.37
CA ASN A 345 -9.99 -21.85 2.67
C ASN A 345 -8.66 -21.27 3.14
N ILE A 346 -7.94 -20.61 2.23
CA ILE A 346 -6.58 -20.14 2.47
C ILE A 346 -6.49 -18.64 2.19
N LEU A 347 -6.11 -17.87 3.21
CA LEU A 347 -5.70 -16.48 3.06
C LEU A 347 -4.17 -16.38 3.02
N LYS A 348 -3.63 -15.59 2.09
CA LYS A 348 -2.20 -15.28 1.98
C LYS A 348 -1.98 -13.79 1.97
N TRP A 349 -0.87 -13.35 2.54
CA TRP A 349 -0.42 -11.97 2.48
C TRP A 349 1.08 -11.90 2.23
N GLU A 350 1.47 -10.94 1.41
CA GLU A 350 2.85 -10.64 1.07
C GLU A 350 2.97 -9.12 1.05
N LEU A 351 3.48 -8.54 2.13
CA LEU A 351 3.70 -7.11 2.26
C LEU A 351 5.20 -6.82 2.36
N LYS A 352 5.65 -5.82 1.61
CA LYS A 352 7.01 -5.31 1.65
C LYS A 352 7.00 -3.89 2.17
N ARG A 353 7.98 -3.57 2.99
CA ARG A 353 8.12 -2.22 3.51
C ARG A 353 8.51 -1.27 2.37
N ASN A 354 7.80 -0.15 2.23
CA ASN A 354 8.00 0.81 1.15
C ASN A 354 8.10 2.25 1.69
N PRO A 355 9.03 3.08 1.22
CA PRO A 355 9.05 4.52 1.48
C PRO A 355 7.80 5.26 0.97
N VAL A 356 7.35 6.25 1.76
CA VAL A 356 6.17 7.08 1.51
C VAL A 356 6.56 8.55 1.72
N ILE A 357 6.50 9.35 0.66
CA ILE A 357 6.82 10.77 0.72
C ILE A 357 5.54 11.58 0.88
N ILE A 358 5.43 12.33 1.98
CA ILE A 358 4.35 13.29 2.22
C ILE A 358 4.92 14.71 2.02
N ARG A 359 4.38 15.45 1.06
CA ARG A 359 4.74 16.85 0.80
C ARG A 359 3.72 17.76 1.47
N LYS A 360 4.19 18.71 2.29
CA LYS A 360 3.38 19.78 2.86
C LYS A 360 3.80 21.10 2.22
N ASN A 361 2.83 21.79 1.61
CA ASN A 361 3.00 23.10 1.00
C ASN A 361 2.58 24.21 1.96
#